data_AF-A0A6A7SM11-F1
#
_entry.id   AF-A0A6A7SM11-F1
#
_cell.length_a   1.000
_cell.length_b   1.000
_cell.length_c   1.000
_cell.angle_alpha   90.00
_cell.angle_beta   90.00
_cell.angle_gamma   90.00
#
_symmetry.space_group_name_H-M   'P 1'
#
loop_
_entity.id
_entity.type
_entity.pdbx_description
1 polymer ?
#
loop_
_entity_poly.entity_id
_entity_poly.type
_entity_poly.pdbx_seq_one_letter_code
_entity_poly.pdbx_strand_id
1 'polypeptide(L)' 'MIVISTDTRELLTVCHRIIAISQGRMSREFTQGEADEEQLVSAYFGSQDSREAV' A
#
# COMPACT_ATOMS: atom_id res chain seq x y z
N MET A 1 -14.43 -7.45 2.77
CA MET A 1 -14.65 -6.03 3.13
C MET A 1 -13.62 -5.20 2.37
N ILE A 2 -14.03 -4.09 1.78
CA ILE A 2 -13.15 -3.16 1.07
C ILE A 2 -13.19 -1.84 1.84
N VAL A 3 -12.01 -1.34 2.21
CA VAL A 3 -11.84 -0.06 2.92
C VAL A 3 -11.04 0.86 2.02
N ILE A 4 -11.53 2.08 1.84
CA ILE A 4 -10.83 3.13 1.09
C ILE A 4 -10.66 4.28 2.07
N SER A 5 -9.41 4.56 2.43
CA SER A 5 -9.05 5.61 3.38
C SER A 5 -7.69 6.18 2.98
N THR A 6 -7.42 7.41 3.41
CA THR A 6 -6.08 8.01 3.35
C THR A 6 -5.35 7.93 4.70
N ASP A 7 -6.03 7.43 5.74
CA ASP A 7 -5.41 7.19 7.04
C ASP A 7 -4.67 5.84 7.01
N THR A 8 -3.35 5.91 6.96
CA THR A 8 -2.48 4.74 6.87
C THR A 8 -2.49 3.88 8.13
N ARG A 9 -2.67 4.47 9.33
CA ARG A 9 -2.71 3.71 10.60
C ARG A 9 -3.99 2.93 10.76
N GLU A 10 -5.11 3.53 10.36
CA GLU A 10 -6.39 2.83 10.33
C GLU A 10 -6.27 1.60 9.42
N LEU A 11 -5.77 1.78 8.19
CA LEU A 11 -5.61 0.70 7.22
C LEU A 11 -4.70 -0.43 7.74
N LEU A 12 -3.58 -0.09 8.40
CA LEU A 12 -2.69 -1.08 9.01
C LEU A 12 -3.34 -1.90 10.13
N THR A 13 -4.35 -1.33 10.81
CA THR A 13 -5.03 -1.99 11.93
C THR A 13 -6.15 -2.91 11.45
N VAL A 14 -6.89 -2.49 10.42
CA VAL A 14 -8.15 -3.17 10.01
C VAL A 14 -8.00 -4.04 8.76
N CYS A 15 -6.98 -3.82 7.94
CA CYS A 15 -6.83 -4.51 6.66
C CYS A 15 -5.87 -5.70 6.74
N HIS A 16 -6.29 -6.81 6.13
CA HIS A 16 -5.44 -7.99 5.92
C HIS A 16 -4.54 -7.84 4.68
N ARG A 17 -4.95 -7.00 3.73
CA ARG A 17 -4.22 -6.67 2.50
C ARG A 17 -4.43 -5.20 2.18
N ILE A 18 -3.37 -4.53 1.77
CA ILE A 18 -3.40 -3.11 1.39
C ILE A 18 -2.80 -2.98 -0.01
N ILE A 19 -3.50 -2.26 -0.88
CA ILE A 19 -3.03 -1.97 -2.24
C ILE A 19 -2.83 -0.47 -2.34
N ALA A 20 -1.59 -0.04 -2.57
CA ALA A 20 -1.27 1.34 -2.84
C ALA A 20 -1.45 1.62 -4.33
N ILE A 21 -2.14 2.73 -4.64
CA ILE A 21 -2.36 3.20 -6.00
C ILE A 21 -1.76 4.59 -6.11
N SER A 22 -0.90 4.79 -7.11
CA SER A 22 -0.32 6.08 -7.45
C SER A 22 -0.44 6.31 -8.95
N GLN A 23 -0.89 7.50 -9.35
CA GLN A 23 -1.07 7.87 -10.76
C GLN A 23 -1.93 6.88 -11.57
N GLY A 24 -2.98 6.33 -10.94
CA GLY A 24 -3.88 5.36 -11.58
C GLY A 24 -3.26 3.97 -11.80
N ARG A 25 -2.07 3.70 -11.23
CA ARG A 25 -1.39 2.40 -11.29
C ARG A 25 -1.21 1.84 -9.90
N MET A 26 -1.29 0.52 -9.77
CA MET A 26 -0.93 -0.16 -8.53
C MET A 26 0.58 -0.01 -8.33
N SER A 27 0.98 0.70 -7.27
CA SER A 27 2.38 0.91 -6.93
C SER A 27 2.93 -0.24 -6.09
N ARG A 28 2.13 -0.79 -5.18
CA ARG A 28 2.52 -1.91 -4.33
C ARG A 28 1.32 -2.62 -3.72
N GLU A 29 1.50 -3.90 -3.44
CA GLU A 29 0.62 -4.69 -2.59
C GLU A 29 1.34 -5.09 -1.31
N PHE A 30 0.63 -5.04 -0.19
CA PHE A 30 1.08 -5.49 1.12
C PHE A 30 0.13 -6.55 1.67
N THR A 31 0.67 -7.62 2.23
CA THR A 31 -0.11 -8.58 3.03
C THR A 31 0.06 -8.33 4.53
N GLN A 32 -0.76 -8.99 5.35
CA GLN A 32 -0.86 -8.73 6.78
C GLN A 32 0.49 -8.91 7.47
N GLY A 33 0.93 -7.87 8.20
CA GLY A 33 2.21 -7.88 8.93
C GLY A 33 3.44 -7.57 8.09
N GLU A 34 3.29 -7.36 6.77
CA GLU A 34 4.40 -6.94 5.90
C GLU A 34 4.57 -5.42 5.80
N ALA A 35 3.52 -4.65 6.09
CA ALA A 35 3.53 -3.19 5.97
C ALA A 35 3.80 -2.51 7.31
N ASP A 36 4.74 -1.57 7.30
CA ASP A 36 4.81 -0.49 8.28
C ASP A 36 4.26 0.82 7.70
N GLU A 37 4.06 1.83 8.56
CA GLU A 37 3.49 3.13 8.18
C GLU A 37 4.36 3.86 7.15
N GLU A 38 5.69 3.77 7.25
CA GLU A 38 6.63 4.46 6.37
C GLU A 38 6.61 3.86 4.96
N GLN A 39 6.62 2.54 4.86
CA GLN A 39 6.50 1.80 3.60
C GLN A 39 5.17 2.07 2.90
N LEU A 40 4.08 2.13 3.65
CA LEU A 40 2.76 2.40 3.10
C LEU A 40 2.68 3.81 2.51
N VAL A 41 3.23 4.80 3.24
CA VAL A 41 3.33 6.19 2.80
C VAL A 41 4.23 6.31 1.56
N SER A 42 5.40 5.66 1.56
CA SER A 42 6.32 5.63 0.43
C SER A 42 5.68 5.04 -0.83
N ALA A 43 4.90 3.97 -0.70
CA ALA A 43 4.19 3.35 -1.81
C ALA A 43 3.03 4.21 -2.32
N TYR A 44 2.31 4.89 -1.43
CA TYR A 44 1.21 5.80 -1.78
C TYR A 44 1.72 7.01 -2.57
N PHE A 45 2.84 7.62 -2.15
CA PHE A 45 3.46 8.72 -2.88
C PHE A 45 4.19 8.31 -4.16
N GLY A 46 4.41 7.00 -4.37
CA GLY A 46 5.03 6.48 -5.58
C GLY A 46 6.56 6.57 -5.54
N SER A 47 7.17 5.82 -4.62
CA SER A 47 8.61 5.54 -4.70
C SER A 47 8.85 4.48 -5.78
N GLN A 48 9.77 4.76 -6.70
CA GLN A 48 10.06 3.93 -7.87
C GLN A 48 10.58 2.54 -7.48
N ASP A 49 9.70 1.57 -7.28
CA ASP A 49 10.08 0.16 -7.30
C ASP A 49 9.76 -0.40 -8.69
N SER A 50 10.69 -0.11 -9.61
CA SER A 50 10.87 -0.86 -10.84
C SER A 50 11.35 -2.26 -10.47
N ARG A 51 10.44 -3.15 -10.05
CA ARG A 51 10.67 -4.59 -10.09
C ARG A 51 9.59 -5.23 -10.94
N GLU A 52 10.03 -5.48 -12.18
CA GLU A 52 9.50 -6.46 -13.11
C GLU A 52 8.91 -7.67 -12.39
N ALA A 53 7.69 -8.04 -12.78
CA ALA A 53 7.20 -9.40 -12.66
C ALA A 53 6.76 -9.84 -14.07
N VAL A 54 7.73 -10.46 -14.75
CA VAL A 54 7.66 -11.57 -15.72
C VAL A 54 6.53 -11.56 -16.76
#